data_AF-A0A655FQL0-F1
#
_entry.id   AF-A0A655FQL0-F1
#
_cell.length_a   1.000
_cell.length_b   1.000
_cell.length_c   1.000
_cell.angle_alpha   90.00
_cell.angle_beta   90.00
_cell.angle_gamma   90.00
#
_symmetry.space_group_name_H-M   'P 1'
#
loop_
_entity.id
_entity.type
_entity.pdbx_description
1 polymer ?
#
loop_
_entity_poly.entity_id
_entity_poly.type
_entity_poly.pdbx_seq_one_letter_code
_entity_poly.pdbx_strand_id
1 'polypeptide(L)'
;MAKRIQALAQIIVDRYDGDAAALWTAGEPDGNELLRRLKGLPGFGEQKARIFLALLGKQYGVTPKGWQVAAGEFGQPGTYLSVADIVDAGSLGQVRSHKRQRKAAAKAEGKAPT
;
A
#
# COMPACT_ATOMS: atom_id res chain seq x y z
N MET A 1 1.37 13.45 -14.00
CA MET A 1 1.02 13.27 -12.57
C MET A 1 -0.29 13.97 -12.22
N ALA A 2 -0.48 15.25 -12.57
CA ALA A 2 -1.69 16.04 -12.27
C ALA A 2 -3.01 15.37 -12.67
N LYS A 3 -3.15 14.92 -13.93
CA LYS A 3 -4.37 14.23 -14.42
C LYS A 3 -4.77 13.00 -13.58
N ARG A 4 -3.78 12.24 -13.08
CA ARG A 4 -4.03 11.05 -12.24
C ARG A 4 -4.53 11.44 -10.84
N ILE A 5 -4.02 12.54 -10.28
CA ILE A 5 -4.47 13.03 -8.97
C ILE A 5 -5.91 13.55 -9.09
N GLN A 6 -6.21 14.33 -10.12
CA GLN A 6 -7.57 14.79 -10.39
C GLN A 6 -8.55 13.60 -10.56
N ALA A 7 -8.16 12.59 -11.34
CA ALA A 7 -9.00 11.39 -11.51
C ALA A 7 -9.20 10.61 -10.19
N LEU A 8 -8.18 10.54 -9.33
CA LEU A 8 -8.32 9.95 -8.00
C LEU A 8 -9.33 10.74 -7.16
N ALA A 9 -9.18 12.06 -7.10
CA ALA A 9 -10.08 12.93 -6.35
C ALA A 9 -11.54 12.80 -6.85
N GLN A 10 -11.73 12.72 -8.16
CA GLN A 10 -13.05 12.48 -8.75
C GLN A 10 -13.66 11.15 -8.28
N ILE A 11 -12.88 10.07 -8.23
CA ILE A 11 -13.36 8.78 -7.70
C ILE A 11 -13.79 8.89 -6.23
N ILE A 12 -13.07 9.67 -5.42
CA ILE A 12 -13.44 9.90 -4.01
C ILE A 12 -14.77 10.64 -3.92
N VAL A 13 -14.97 11.69 -4.72
CA VAL A 13 -16.25 12.41 -4.78
C VAL A 13 -17.38 11.48 -5.25
N ASP A 14 -17.21 10.82 -6.38
CA ASP A 14 -18.29 10.07 -7.04
C ASP A 14 -18.71 8.81 -6.29
N ARG A 15 -17.76 8.11 -5.66
CA ARG A 15 -18.01 6.78 -5.06
C ARG A 15 -18.05 6.78 -3.54
N TYR A 16 -17.47 7.80 -2.93
CA TYR A 16 -17.26 7.87 -1.49
C TYR A 16 -17.76 9.20 -0.91
N ASP A 17 -18.61 9.92 -1.67
CA ASP A 17 -19.26 11.18 -1.26
C ASP A 17 -18.26 12.24 -0.74
N GLY A 18 -17.06 12.23 -1.30
CA GLY A 18 -15.98 13.14 -0.91
C GLY A 18 -15.19 12.71 0.33
N ASP A 19 -15.61 11.67 1.04
CA ASP A 19 -14.86 11.12 2.19
C ASP A 19 -13.83 10.08 1.73
N ALA A 20 -12.54 10.41 1.86
CA ALA A 20 -11.47 9.47 1.54
C ALA A 20 -11.44 8.26 2.49
N ALA A 21 -11.87 8.40 3.75
CA ALA A 21 -11.86 7.31 4.72
C ALA A 21 -12.90 6.23 4.39
N ALA A 22 -14.02 6.61 3.77
CA ALA A 22 -15.03 5.69 3.26
C ALA A 22 -14.47 4.64 2.28
N LEU A 23 -13.30 4.88 1.68
CA LEU A 23 -12.57 3.86 0.91
C LEU A 23 -12.34 2.56 1.72
N TRP A 24 -12.00 2.68 3.01
CA TRP A 24 -11.71 1.55 3.90
C TRP A 24 -12.69 1.36 5.07
N THR A 25 -13.62 2.29 5.29
CA THR A 25 -14.65 2.16 6.34
C THR A 25 -16.03 1.78 5.80
N ALA A 26 -16.39 2.23 4.59
CA ALA A 26 -17.75 2.04 4.09
C ALA A 26 -18.07 0.58 3.77
N GLY A 27 -19.13 0.07 4.41
CA GLY A 27 -19.62 -1.29 4.25
C GLY A 27 -18.76 -2.36 4.90
N GLU A 28 -17.92 -2.01 5.88
CA GLU A 28 -17.08 -2.93 6.65
C GLU A 28 -16.30 -3.94 5.77
N PRO A 29 -15.48 -3.46 4.82
CA PRO A 29 -14.83 -4.32 3.85
C PRO A 29 -13.84 -5.27 4.54
N ASP A 30 -13.66 -6.46 3.98
CA ASP A 30 -12.54 -7.33 4.36
C ASP A 30 -11.22 -6.86 3.69
N GLY A 31 -10.11 -7.51 4.04
CA GLY A 31 -8.80 -7.17 3.48
C GLY A 31 -8.72 -7.31 1.96
N ASN A 32 -9.44 -8.26 1.37
CA ASN A 32 -9.43 -8.48 -0.08
C ASN A 32 -10.22 -7.41 -0.81
N GLU A 33 -11.37 -7.01 -0.27
CA GLU A 33 -12.18 -5.94 -0.81
C GLU A 33 -11.48 -4.59 -0.69
N LEU A 34 -10.85 -4.30 0.46
CA LEU A 34 -10.04 -3.10 0.58
C LEU A 34 -8.87 -3.09 -0.42
N LEU A 35 -8.18 -4.22 -0.62
CA LEU A 35 -7.15 -4.33 -1.65
C LEU A 35 -7.72 -4.07 -3.05
N ARG A 36 -8.91 -4.61 -3.36
CA ARG A 36 -9.60 -4.38 -4.65
C ARG A 36 -9.90 -2.91 -4.87
N ARG A 37 -10.44 -2.22 -3.86
CA ARG A 37 -10.73 -0.78 -3.89
C ARG A 37 -9.47 0.04 -4.14
N LEU A 38 -8.38 -0.27 -3.41
CA LEU A 38 -7.08 0.38 -3.60
C LEU A 38 -6.53 0.18 -5.01
N LYS A 39 -6.62 -1.04 -5.57
CA LYS A 39 -6.21 -1.33 -6.95
C LYS A 39 -7.05 -0.59 -8.01
N GLY A 40 -8.28 -0.20 -7.67
CA GLY A 40 -9.14 0.60 -8.51
C GLY A 40 -8.71 2.07 -8.64
N LEU A 41 -7.80 2.55 -7.79
CA LEU A 41 -7.34 3.93 -7.82
C LEU A 41 -6.23 4.14 -8.89
N PRO A 42 -6.24 5.28 -9.60
CA PRO A 42 -5.32 5.51 -10.71
C PRO A 42 -3.84 5.53 -10.30
N GLY A 43 -3.15 4.47 -10.70
CA GLY A 43 -1.72 4.22 -10.48
C GLY A 43 -1.37 3.58 -9.14
N PHE A 44 -2.36 2.94 -8.50
CA PHE A 44 -2.15 1.90 -7.51
C PHE A 44 -2.14 0.53 -8.19
N GLY A 45 -0.99 0.15 -8.75
CA GLY A 45 -0.76 -1.24 -9.17
C GLY A 45 -0.67 -2.18 -7.97
N GLU A 46 -0.61 -3.49 -8.24
CA GLU A 46 -0.64 -4.57 -7.22
C GLU A 46 0.27 -4.29 -6.02
N GLN A 47 1.55 -4.00 -6.26
CA GLN A 47 2.52 -3.78 -5.19
C GLN A 47 2.17 -2.53 -4.35
N LYS A 48 1.78 -1.41 -4.98
CA LYS A 48 1.46 -0.17 -4.27
C LYS A 48 0.19 -0.30 -3.47
N ALA A 49 -0.81 -1.01 -3.99
CA ALA A 49 -2.05 -1.28 -3.28
C ALA A 49 -1.79 -2.14 -2.02
N ARG A 50 -0.96 -3.19 -2.13
CA ARG A 50 -0.57 -4.01 -0.97
C ARG A 50 0.23 -3.24 0.07
N ILE A 51 1.17 -2.39 -0.35
CA ILE A 51 1.94 -1.51 0.57
C ILE A 51 1.00 -0.52 1.27
N PHE A 52 0.03 0.06 0.56
CA PHE A 52 -0.93 0.99 1.15
C PHE A 52 -1.85 0.28 2.15
N LEU A 53 -2.34 -0.92 1.82
CA LEU A 53 -3.09 -1.76 2.75
C LEU A 53 -2.27 -2.08 4.01
N ALA A 54 -0.99 -2.42 3.84
CA ALA A 54 -0.10 -2.65 4.98
C ALA A 54 0.09 -1.40 5.83
N LEU A 55 0.22 -0.22 5.22
CA LEU A 55 0.35 1.05 5.93
C LEU A 55 -0.90 1.33 6.78
N LEU A 56 -2.09 1.15 6.18
CA LEU A 56 -3.37 1.29 6.86
C LEU A 56 -3.48 0.38 8.10
N GLY A 57 -3.13 -0.90 7.96
CA GLY A 57 -3.17 -1.87 9.06
C GLY A 57 -2.11 -1.66 10.13
N LYS A 58 -0.86 -1.40 9.73
CA LYS A 58 0.28 -1.30 10.65
C LYS A 58 0.34 0.02 11.42
N GLN A 59 -0.05 1.12 10.80
CA GLN A 59 0.16 2.47 11.36
C GLN A 59 -1.13 3.22 11.65
N TYR A 60 -2.22 2.95 10.92
CA TYR A 60 -3.49 3.68 11.07
C TYR A 60 -4.57 2.86 11.79
N GLY A 61 -4.27 1.65 12.25
CA GLY A 61 -5.20 0.80 12.98
C GLY A 61 -6.38 0.27 12.14
N VAL A 62 -6.32 0.38 10.81
CA VAL A 62 -7.36 -0.13 9.91
C VAL A 62 -7.10 -1.62 9.67
N THR A 63 -7.70 -2.46 10.50
CA THR A 63 -7.43 -3.91 10.53
C THR A 63 -8.64 -4.75 10.14
N PRO A 64 -9.17 -4.63 8.90
CA PRO A 64 -10.28 -5.48 8.46
C PRO A 64 -9.85 -6.94 8.40
N LYS A 65 -10.79 -7.86 8.53
CA LYS A 65 -10.50 -9.31 8.54
C LYS A 65 -9.66 -9.71 7.33
N GLY A 66 -8.53 -10.39 7.56
CA GLY A 66 -7.66 -10.88 6.50
C GLY A 66 -6.74 -9.84 5.84
N TRP A 67 -6.65 -8.61 6.35
CA TRP A 67 -5.82 -7.55 5.76
C TRP A 67 -4.34 -7.94 5.60
N GLN A 68 -3.76 -8.67 6.56
CA GLN A 68 -2.35 -9.08 6.50
C GLN A 68 -2.09 -10.04 5.34
N VAL A 69 -3.00 -10.99 5.12
CA VAL A 69 -2.92 -11.96 4.02
C VAL A 69 -3.07 -11.22 2.69
N ALA A 70 -4.03 -10.31 2.59
CA ALA A 70 -4.24 -9.50 1.38
C ALA A 70 -3.05 -8.58 1.07
N ALA A 71 -2.39 -8.02 2.09
CA ALA A 71 -1.17 -7.22 1.93
C ALA A 71 0.07 -8.05 1.55
N GLY A 72 -0.01 -9.39 1.63
CA GLY A 72 1.08 -10.29 1.28
C GLY A 72 2.33 -10.09 2.13
N GLU A 73 3.52 -10.04 1.51
CA GLU A 73 4.79 -9.84 2.23
C GLU A 73 4.81 -8.56 3.06
N PHE A 74 4.08 -7.51 2.64
CA PHE A 74 4.03 -6.24 3.34
C PHE A 74 3.15 -6.28 4.59
N GLY A 75 2.25 -7.25 4.71
CA GLY A 75 1.37 -7.43 5.87
C GLY A 75 2.01 -8.18 7.05
N GLN A 76 3.19 -8.76 6.83
CA GLN A 76 3.87 -9.57 7.84
C GLN A 76 4.41 -8.71 8.99
N PRO A 77 4.34 -9.18 10.24
CA PRO A 77 4.94 -8.48 11.37
C PRO A 77 6.47 -8.52 11.32
N GLY A 78 7.14 -7.54 11.93
CA GLY A 78 8.61 -7.51 12.07
C GLY A 78 9.38 -7.31 10.76
N THR A 79 8.71 -6.90 9.69
CA THR A 79 9.33 -6.64 8.38
C THR A 79 9.83 -5.21 8.24
N TYR A 80 10.78 -4.99 7.34
CA TYR A 80 11.28 -3.65 6.94
C TYR A 80 11.34 -3.54 5.41
N LEU A 81 10.22 -3.81 4.75
CA LEU A 81 10.15 -3.95 3.29
C LEU A 81 9.65 -2.69 2.59
N SER A 82 8.86 -1.86 3.28
CA SER A 82 8.14 -0.75 2.67
C SER A 82 7.91 0.42 3.63
N VAL A 83 7.27 1.48 3.13
CA VAL A 83 6.88 2.64 3.96
C VAL A 83 5.97 2.27 5.12
N ALA A 84 5.18 1.18 4.99
CA ALA A 84 4.33 0.68 6.07
C ALA A 84 5.13 0.27 7.32
N ASP A 85 6.44 0.01 7.17
CA ASP A 85 7.33 -0.42 8.24
C ASP A 85 8.14 0.73 8.86
N ILE A 86 7.98 1.97 8.36
CA ILE A 86 8.75 3.13 8.82
C ILE A 86 7.99 3.82 9.94
N VAL A 87 8.47 3.67 11.17
CA VAL A 87 7.90 4.29 12.39
C VAL A 87 8.88 5.26 13.08
N ASP A 88 10.15 5.21 12.69
CA ASP A 88 11.23 6.02 13.24
C ASP A 88 12.43 6.11 12.27
N ALA A 89 13.51 6.77 12.68
CA ALA A 89 14.72 6.89 11.88
C ALA A 89 15.45 5.55 11.67
N GLY A 90 15.39 4.63 12.64
CA GLY A 90 16.05 3.33 12.58
C GLY A 90 15.41 2.44 11.52
N SER A 91 14.09 2.30 11.58
CA SER A 91 13.25 1.59 10.61
C SER A 91 13.35 2.18 9.20
N LEU A 92 13.44 3.52 9.06
CA LEU A 92 13.75 4.17 7.78
C LEU A 92 15.09 3.68 7.20
N GLY A 93 16.12 3.56 8.04
CA GLY A 93 17.43 3.02 7.66
C GLY A 93 17.34 1.58 7.14
N GLN A 94 16.60 0.73 7.85
CA GLN A 94 16.38 -0.67 7.48
C GLN A 94 15.66 -0.80 6.13
N VAL A 95 14.54 -0.09 5.94
CA VAL A 95 13.76 -0.11 4.69
C VAL A 95 14.60 0.38 3.51
N ARG A 96 15.41 1.44 3.69
CA ARG A 96 16.34 1.91 2.65
C ARG A 96 17.39 0.86 2.32
N SER A 97 17.94 0.18 3.32
CA SER A 97 18.92 -0.90 3.13
C SER A 97 18.33 -2.05 2.32
N HIS A 98 17.17 -2.55 2.74
CA HIS A 98 16.46 -3.62 2.04
C HIS A 98 16.12 -3.24 0.60
N LYS A 99 15.63 -2.02 0.36
CA LYS A 99 15.34 -1.53 -1.00
C LYS A 99 16.60 -1.49 -1.89
N ARG A 100 17.75 -1.10 -1.35
CA ARG A 100 19.04 -1.13 -2.07
C ARG A 100 19.44 -2.55 -2.44
N GLN A 101 19.36 -3.48 -1.49
CA GLN A 101 19.68 -4.90 -1.71
C GLN A 101 18.78 -5.53 -2.77
N ARG A 102 17.45 -5.33 -2.70
CA ARG A 102 16.51 -5.81 -3.73
C ARG A 102 16.80 -5.24 -5.11
N LYS A 103 17.11 -3.94 -5.21
CA LYS A 103 17.45 -3.32 -6.50
C LYS A 103 18.76 -3.87 -7.06
N ALA A 104 19.74 -4.16 -6.21
CA ALA A 104 21.00 -4.78 -6.62
C ALA A 104 20.77 -6.22 -7.12
N ALA A 105 19.99 -7.02 -6.40
CA ALA A 105 19.61 -8.37 -6.82
C ALA A 105 18.87 -8.39 -8.16
N ALA A 106 17.84 -7.53 -8.32
CA ALA A 106 17.10 -7.45 -9.58
C ALA A 106 17.99 -7.04 -10.78
N LYS A 107 18.97 -6.16 -10.56
CA LYS A 107 19.96 -5.81 -11.58
C LYS A 107 20.86 -7.00 -11.95
N ALA A 108 21.30 -7.78 -10.96
CA ALA A 108 22.12 -8.97 -11.18
C ALA A 108 21.36 -10.07 -11.94
N GLU A 109 20.05 -10.16 -11.75
CA GLU A 109 19.14 -11.09 -12.44
C GLU A 109 18.69 -10.58 -13.83
N GLY A 110 19.20 -9.43 -14.30
CA GLY A 110 18.82 -8.86 -15.60
C GLY A 110 17.40 -8.30 -15.67
N LYS A 111 16.72 -8.14 -14.52
CA LYS A 111 15.35 -7.61 -14.46
C LYS A 111 15.41 -6.09 -14.32
N ALA A 112 15.17 -5.39 -15.43
CA ALA A 112 15.13 -3.92 -15.44
C ALA A 112 14.12 -3.39 -14.42
N PRO A 113 14.44 -2.32 -13.67
CA PRO A 113 13.52 -1.75 -12.69
C PRO A 113 12.33 -1.10 -13.41
N THR A 114 11.13 -1.65 -13.19
CA THR A 114 9.85 -1.09 -13.63
C THR A 114 9.37 0.05 -12.72
#